data_AF-A0A1Q3TCM9-F1
#
_entry.id   AF-A0A1Q3TCM9-F1
#
_cell.length_a   1.000
_cell.length_b   1.000
_cell.length_c   1.000
_cell.angle_alpha   90.00
_cell.angle_beta   90.00
_cell.angle_gamma   90.00
#
_symmetry.space_group_name_H-M   'P 1'
#
loop_
_entity.id
_entity.type
_entity.pdbx_description
1 polymer ?
#
loop_
_entity_poly.entity_id
_entity_poly.type
_entity_poly.pdbx_seq_one_letter_code
_entity_poly.pdbx_strand_id
1 'polypeptide(L)'
;MDRPGASQPPQSQPDRFWQRPSKGFWQGFISGIFALLIVGGLLAFFLSPELLKHRSAFPAEEAIGQSRIEAAIDGSYKDKTSPVAATADNIAAGRTVYNSNCAFCHGVSGAGDATIGQNMFPKAANLLDQNTVKKTDGQIYWILENGLAFVGMPAFKSSLSSDDLWKATLYIRQLQKSGGIVPAQTTAAAATADPATSAPATTAAQVTVGPATTAANLATTAASQATTAAVAPTTATASTTAASGNNSGDLAKGLALFQQQGCSGCHGGDKATGQIGPALNNITFPYSAFLRQVRGGSGVMPAYPSSALSDADAQLIFNYLKSLQS
;
A
#
# COMPACT_ATOMS: atom_id res chain seq x y z
N MET A 1 59.27 46.63 -76.67
CA MET A 1 58.83 45.46 -75.89
C MET A 1 58.01 45.96 -74.71
N ASP A 2 56.70 46.10 -74.90
CA ASP A 2 55.76 46.50 -73.84
C ASP A 2 55.30 45.28 -73.05
N ARG A 3 55.47 45.31 -71.72
CA ARG A 3 54.90 44.30 -70.81
C ARG A 3 53.48 44.72 -70.42
N PRO A 4 52.47 43.84 -70.52
CA PRO A 4 51.10 44.17 -70.15
C PRO A 4 50.97 44.34 -68.63
N GLY A 5 50.21 45.36 -68.22
CA GLY A 5 49.97 45.75 -66.84
C GLY A 5 49.24 44.68 -66.03
N ALA A 6 49.73 44.42 -64.83
CA ALA A 6 49.10 43.54 -63.85
C ALA A 6 47.90 44.25 -63.19
N SER A 7 46.70 43.71 -63.37
CA SER A 7 45.50 44.08 -62.63
C SER A 7 45.62 43.69 -61.16
N GLN A 8 45.39 44.63 -60.23
CA GLN A 8 45.35 44.35 -58.80
C GLN A 8 44.17 43.43 -58.44
N PRO A 9 44.32 42.47 -57.51
CA PRO A 9 43.23 41.64 -57.05
C PRO A 9 42.21 42.45 -56.21
N PRO A 10 40.92 42.08 -56.24
CA PRO A 10 39.87 42.80 -55.51
C PRO A 10 40.10 42.68 -53.99
N GLN A 11 40.09 43.82 -53.28
CA GLN A 11 40.23 43.86 -51.83
C GLN A 11 38.97 43.26 -51.18
N SER A 12 39.13 42.16 -50.44
CA SER A 12 38.05 41.55 -49.66
C SER A 12 37.68 42.46 -48.50
N GLN A 13 36.48 43.03 -48.52
CA GLN A 13 35.96 43.78 -47.37
C GLN A 13 35.70 42.81 -46.21
N PRO A 14 36.13 43.13 -44.98
CA PRO A 14 35.89 42.28 -43.83
C PRO A 14 34.39 42.13 -43.61
N ASP A 15 33.96 40.89 -43.56
CA ASP A 15 32.61 40.41 -43.30
C ASP A 15 32.04 41.08 -42.05
N ARG A 16 30.99 41.90 -42.25
CA ARG A 16 30.29 42.66 -41.20
C ARG A 16 29.64 41.79 -40.12
N PHE A 17 29.73 40.47 -40.25
CA PHE A 17 29.15 39.49 -39.34
C PHE A 17 29.79 39.50 -37.94
N TRP A 18 31.07 39.89 -37.82
CA TRP A 18 31.81 39.91 -36.55
C TRP A 18 31.93 41.29 -35.88
N GLN A 19 31.05 42.24 -36.20
CA GLN A 19 31.07 43.54 -35.51
C GLN A 19 30.60 43.38 -34.06
N ARG A 20 31.47 43.73 -33.10
CA ARG A 20 31.17 43.67 -31.67
C ARG A 20 29.95 44.59 -31.40
N PRO A 21 28.90 44.09 -30.74
CA PRO A 21 27.72 44.90 -30.45
C PRO A 21 28.10 46.17 -29.69
N SER A 22 27.40 47.27 -29.98
CA SER A 22 27.69 48.57 -29.37
C SER A 22 27.46 48.54 -27.86
N LYS A 23 28.14 49.42 -27.11
CA LYS A 23 27.93 49.55 -25.65
C LYS A 23 26.45 49.83 -25.32
N GLY A 24 25.75 50.58 -26.18
CA GLY A 24 24.31 50.86 -26.04
C GLY A 24 23.43 49.63 -26.21
N PHE A 25 23.80 48.69 -27.09
CA PHE A 25 23.09 47.41 -27.21
C PHE A 25 23.20 46.58 -25.92
N TRP A 26 24.41 46.45 -25.37
CA TRP A 26 24.62 45.70 -24.12
C TRP A 26 23.95 46.37 -22.91
N GLN A 27 23.98 47.70 -22.81
CA GLN A 27 23.28 48.43 -21.75
C GLN A 27 21.76 48.25 -21.85
N GLY A 28 21.18 48.31 -23.05
CA GLY A 28 19.76 48.04 -23.27
C GLY A 28 19.38 46.60 -22.91
N PHE A 29 20.21 45.62 -23.30
CA PHE A 29 20.00 44.20 -22.99
C PHE A 29 20.03 43.93 -21.48
N ILE A 30 21.04 44.44 -20.77
CA ILE A 30 21.16 44.27 -19.31
C ILE A 30 19.99 44.96 -18.58
N SER A 31 19.64 46.18 -19.00
CA SER A 31 18.51 46.92 -18.40
C SER A 31 17.18 46.20 -18.63
N GLY A 32 16.99 45.58 -19.80
CA GLY A 32 15.83 44.75 -20.12
C GLY A 32 15.74 43.52 -19.22
N ILE A 33 16.85 42.80 -19.01
CA ILE A 33 16.89 41.66 -18.08
C ILE A 33 16.55 42.11 -16.65
N PHE A 34 17.15 43.20 -16.18
CA PHE A 34 16.87 43.73 -14.84
C PHE A 34 15.40 44.12 -14.67
N ALA A 35 14.81 44.81 -15.66
CA ALA A 35 13.39 45.15 -15.64
C ALA A 35 12.51 43.88 -15.60
N LEU A 36 12.86 42.85 -16.37
CA LEU A 36 12.12 41.60 -16.42
C LEU A 36 12.21 40.82 -15.09
N LEU A 37 13.38 40.81 -14.45
CA LEU A 37 13.56 40.22 -13.11
C LEU A 37 12.79 40.97 -12.03
N ILE A 38 12.79 42.31 -12.09
CA ILE A 38 12.05 43.14 -11.13
C ILE A 38 10.53 42.92 -11.29
N VAL A 39 10.03 43.01 -12.52
CA VAL A 39 8.60 42.81 -12.81
C VAL A 39 8.18 41.37 -12.48
N GLY A 40 8.98 40.38 -12.85
CA GLY A 40 8.75 38.98 -12.51
C GLY A 40 8.77 38.74 -11.00
N GLY A 41 9.70 39.36 -10.27
CA GLY A 41 9.80 39.29 -8.82
C GLY A 41 8.61 39.94 -8.11
N LEU A 42 8.16 41.10 -8.58
CA LEU A 42 6.95 41.76 -8.06
C LEU A 42 5.69 40.94 -8.36
N LEU A 43 5.54 40.42 -9.59
CA LEU A 43 4.46 39.51 -9.93
C LEU A 43 4.46 38.29 -9.02
N ALA A 44 5.60 37.63 -8.84
CA ALA A 44 5.72 36.49 -7.93
C ALA A 44 5.36 36.87 -6.50
N PHE A 45 5.83 38.00 -5.98
CA PHE A 45 5.54 38.46 -4.63
C PHE A 45 4.04 38.70 -4.42
N PHE A 46 3.39 39.44 -5.32
CA PHE A 46 1.98 39.79 -5.19
C PHE A 46 1.01 38.66 -5.57
N LEU A 47 1.36 37.76 -6.49
CA LEU A 47 0.55 36.57 -6.81
C LEU A 47 0.80 35.40 -5.85
N SER A 48 1.93 35.36 -5.13
CA SER A 48 2.28 34.23 -4.24
C SER A 48 1.20 33.87 -3.22
N PRO A 49 0.48 34.82 -2.56
CA PRO A 49 -0.52 34.46 -1.58
C PRO A 49 -1.69 33.69 -2.20
N GLU A 50 -2.01 33.97 -3.47
CA GLU A 50 -3.08 33.28 -4.20
C GLU A 50 -2.64 31.87 -4.61
N LEU A 51 -1.37 31.69 -4.99
CA LEU A 51 -0.79 30.38 -5.30
C LEU A 51 -0.66 29.47 -4.07
N LEU A 52 -0.59 30.04 -2.86
CA LEU A 52 -0.51 29.28 -1.61
C LEU A 52 -1.88 28.77 -1.11
N LYS A 53 -2.99 29.20 -1.70
CA LYS A 53 -4.32 28.68 -1.36
C LYS A 53 -4.45 27.23 -1.80
N HIS A 54 -5.14 26.44 -0.98
CA HIS A 54 -5.36 25.02 -1.26
C HIS A 54 -6.15 24.85 -2.56
N ARG A 55 -5.53 24.20 -3.55
CA ARG A 55 -6.10 23.93 -4.87
C ARG A 55 -5.61 22.58 -5.39
N SER A 56 -6.33 21.99 -6.32
CA SER A 56 -5.82 20.86 -7.10
C SER A 56 -4.77 21.33 -8.10
N ALA A 57 -3.77 20.49 -8.37
CA ALA A 57 -2.82 20.75 -9.45
C ALA A 57 -3.55 20.81 -10.80
N PHE A 58 -3.14 21.75 -11.66
CA PHE A 58 -3.63 21.76 -13.04
C PHE A 58 -3.00 20.61 -13.84
N PRO A 59 -3.63 20.13 -14.94
CA PRO A 59 -3.07 19.04 -15.75
C PRO A 59 -1.63 19.29 -16.23
N ALA A 60 -1.29 20.54 -16.56
CA ALA A 60 0.07 20.91 -16.94
C ALA A 60 1.06 20.82 -15.77
N GLU A 61 0.63 21.21 -14.56
CA GLU A 61 1.44 21.10 -13.34
C GLU A 61 1.69 19.65 -12.98
N GLU A 62 0.66 18.80 -13.09
CA GLU A 62 0.77 17.36 -12.88
C GLU A 62 1.71 16.72 -13.90
N ALA A 63 1.56 17.04 -15.19
CA ALA A 63 2.44 16.53 -16.24
C ALA A 63 3.91 16.93 -16.02
N ILE A 64 4.15 18.20 -15.64
CA ILE A 64 5.49 18.66 -15.27
C ILE A 64 5.99 17.87 -14.05
N GLY A 65 5.18 17.75 -13.00
CA GLY A 65 5.53 16.98 -11.80
C GLY A 65 5.94 15.54 -12.13
N GLN A 66 5.12 14.83 -12.91
CA GLN A 66 5.41 13.46 -13.36
C GLN A 66 6.72 13.39 -14.17
N SER A 67 6.97 14.36 -15.06
CA SER A 67 8.23 14.43 -15.81
C SER A 67 9.45 14.65 -14.90
N ARG A 68 9.32 15.44 -13.83
CA ARG A 68 10.40 15.70 -12.87
C ARG A 68 10.66 14.50 -11.98
N ILE A 69 9.61 13.78 -11.55
CA ILE A 69 9.75 12.52 -10.83
C ILE A 69 10.51 11.52 -11.70
N GLU A 70 10.13 11.35 -12.96
CA GLU A 70 10.82 10.42 -13.87
C GLU A 70 12.30 10.79 -14.07
N ALA A 71 12.59 12.08 -14.22
CA ALA A 71 13.97 12.56 -14.36
C ALA A 71 14.80 12.46 -13.07
N ALA A 72 14.15 12.44 -11.89
CA ALA A 72 14.81 12.33 -10.61
C ALA A 72 15.21 10.89 -10.26
N ILE A 73 14.46 9.90 -10.77
CA ILE A 73 14.77 8.49 -10.53
C ILE A 73 16.11 8.15 -11.18
N ASP A 74 17.01 7.57 -10.39
CA ASP A 74 18.30 7.12 -10.88
C ASP A 74 18.11 6.05 -11.97
N GLY A 75 18.63 6.34 -13.17
CA GLY A 75 18.52 5.45 -14.32
C GLY A 75 19.13 4.06 -14.11
N SER A 76 20.09 3.92 -13.19
CA SER A 76 20.68 2.61 -12.83
C SER A 76 19.68 1.65 -12.20
N TYR A 77 18.56 2.15 -11.68
CA TYR A 77 17.49 1.33 -11.09
C TYR A 77 16.49 0.81 -12.12
N LYS A 78 16.53 1.29 -13.37
CA LYS A 78 15.54 0.91 -14.39
C LYS A 78 15.51 -0.60 -14.64
N ASP A 79 16.69 -1.23 -14.68
CA ASP A 79 16.86 -2.66 -14.94
C ASP A 79 17.05 -3.47 -13.64
N LYS A 80 16.98 -2.82 -12.48
CA LYS A 80 17.13 -3.48 -11.18
C LYS A 80 15.88 -4.32 -10.89
N THR A 81 16.10 -5.62 -10.67
CA THR A 81 15.05 -6.58 -10.31
C THR A 81 15.07 -6.88 -8.83
N SER A 82 13.94 -7.32 -8.29
CA SER A 82 13.82 -7.74 -6.91
C SER A 82 14.68 -8.98 -6.65
N PRO A 83 15.62 -8.96 -5.68
CA PRO A 83 16.30 -10.16 -5.21
C PRO A 83 15.37 -11.05 -4.36
N VAL A 84 14.26 -10.48 -3.87
CA VAL A 84 13.23 -11.19 -3.10
C VAL A 84 12.27 -11.88 -4.07
N ALA A 85 12.11 -13.19 -3.92
CA ALA A 85 11.16 -13.98 -4.71
C ALA A 85 9.70 -13.62 -4.38
N ALA A 86 8.83 -13.58 -5.38
CA ALA A 86 7.40 -13.29 -5.24
C ALA A 86 6.59 -14.48 -4.68
N THR A 87 7.02 -15.01 -3.52
CA THR A 87 6.34 -16.10 -2.82
C THR A 87 5.12 -15.60 -2.05
N ALA A 88 4.31 -16.53 -1.57
CA ALA A 88 3.14 -16.21 -0.78
C ALA A 88 3.50 -15.37 0.46
N ASP A 89 4.43 -15.89 1.25
CA ASP A 89 4.90 -15.27 2.48
C ASP A 89 5.54 -13.90 2.25
N ASN A 90 6.30 -13.72 1.17
CA ASN A 90 6.93 -12.43 0.86
C ASN A 90 5.90 -11.36 0.47
N ILE A 91 4.85 -11.73 -0.25
CA ILE A 91 3.75 -10.81 -0.58
C ILE A 91 2.93 -10.49 0.68
N ALA A 92 2.70 -11.46 1.56
CA ALA A 92 2.04 -11.24 2.84
C ALA A 92 2.85 -10.33 3.77
N ALA A 93 4.16 -10.53 3.86
CA ALA A 93 5.07 -9.62 4.57
C ALA A 93 5.07 -8.22 3.94
N GLY A 94 5.07 -8.13 2.61
CA GLY A 94 4.97 -6.87 1.87
C GLY A 94 3.66 -6.12 2.15
N ARG A 95 2.55 -6.84 2.32
CA ARG A 95 1.26 -6.26 2.76
C ARG A 95 1.38 -5.61 4.13
N THR A 96 2.02 -6.28 5.10
CA THR A 96 2.23 -5.72 6.44
C THR A 96 3.06 -4.43 6.38
N VAL A 97 4.15 -4.43 5.60
CA VAL A 97 4.98 -3.25 5.39
C VAL A 97 4.16 -2.12 4.76
N TYR A 98 3.41 -2.41 3.70
CA TYR A 98 2.58 -1.44 3.00
C TYR A 98 1.49 -0.83 3.90
N ASN A 99 0.75 -1.66 4.63
CA ASN A 99 -0.32 -1.21 5.50
C ASN A 99 0.19 -0.31 6.64
N SER A 100 1.39 -0.59 7.12
CA SER A 100 1.99 0.16 8.23
C SER A 100 2.62 1.49 7.79
N ASN A 101 3.07 1.60 6.54
CA ASN A 101 3.91 2.72 6.09
C ASN A 101 3.31 3.53 4.93
N CYS A 102 2.52 2.91 4.06
CA CYS A 102 2.09 3.48 2.78
C CYS A 102 0.59 3.75 2.75
N ALA A 103 -0.22 2.85 3.32
CA ALA A 103 -1.69 2.89 3.21
C ALA A 103 -2.32 4.15 3.84
N PHE A 104 -1.65 4.78 4.80
CA PHE A 104 -2.11 6.03 5.41
C PHE A 104 -2.25 7.19 4.41
N CYS A 105 -1.39 7.23 3.38
CA CYS A 105 -1.43 8.22 2.31
C CYS A 105 -2.02 7.65 1.02
N HIS A 106 -1.70 6.40 0.67
CA HIS A 106 -2.09 5.80 -0.62
C HIS A 106 -3.37 4.96 -0.56
N GLY A 107 -3.98 4.79 0.62
CA GLY A 107 -5.11 3.89 0.83
C GLY A 107 -4.68 2.42 0.90
N VAL A 108 -5.48 1.58 1.53
CA VAL A 108 -5.19 0.13 1.63
C VAL A 108 -5.27 -0.54 0.25
N SER A 109 -6.11 -0.01 -0.64
CA SER A 109 -6.24 -0.46 -2.03
C SER A 109 -5.11 0.05 -2.93
N GLY A 110 -4.30 1.00 -2.47
CA GLY A 110 -3.36 1.74 -3.30
C GLY A 110 -4.01 2.71 -4.29
N ALA A 111 -5.32 2.95 -4.20
CA ALA A 111 -6.03 3.86 -5.11
C ALA A 111 -5.76 5.36 -4.86
N GLY A 112 -4.96 5.70 -3.84
CA GLY A 112 -4.74 7.08 -3.42
C GLY A 112 -5.97 7.70 -2.75
N ASP A 113 -6.90 6.89 -2.25
CA ASP A 113 -8.21 7.29 -1.72
C ASP A 113 -8.21 7.60 -0.21
N ALA A 114 -7.07 7.44 0.47
CA ALA A 114 -6.94 7.82 1.87
C ALA A 114 -7.17 9.33 2.04
N THR A 115 -7.98 9.70 3.03
CA THR A 115 -8.36 11.09 3.31
C THR A 115 -7.14 12.01 3.43
N ILE A 116 -6.07 11.53 4.07
CA ILE A 116 -4.85 12.33 4.24
C ILE A 116 -4.17 12.55 2.90
N GLY A 117 -3.95 11.49 2.11
CA GLY A 117 -3.38 11.61 0.77
C GLY A 117 -4.17 12.53 -0.16
N GLN A 118 -5.50 12.54 -0.05
CA GLN A 118 -6.38 13.42 -0.83
C GLN A 118 -6.31 14.90 -0.44
N ASN A 119 -5.86 15.20 0.78
CA ASN A 119 -5.66 16.56 1.30
C ASN A 119 -4.21 17.05 1.23
N MET A 120 -3.28 16.25 0.69
CA MET A 120 -1.91 16.69 0.41
C MET A 120 -1.82 17.47 -0.91
N PHE A 121 -0.80 18.31 -1.03
CA PHE A 121 -0.42 18.93 -2.29
C PHE A 121 1.03 18.60 -2.66
N PRO A 122 1.28 17.91 -3.80
CA PRO A 122 0.28 17.23 -4.64
C PRO A 122 -0.41 16.08 -3.87
N LYS A 123 -1.56 15.63 -4.38
CA LYS A 123 -2.26 14.47 -3.81
C LYS A 123 -1.36 13.24 -3.86
N ALA A 124 -1.54 12.34 -2.89
CA ALA A 124 -0.90 11.03 -2.94
C ALA A 124 -1.29 10.31 -4.25
N ALA A 125 -0.30 9.73 -4.92
CA ALA A 125 -0.51 9.08 -6.20
C ALA A 125 -1.44 7.86 -6.05
N ASN A 126 -2.33 7.68 -7.02
CA ASN A 126 -2.98 6.40 -7.24
C ASN A 126 -1.94 5.42 -7.80
N LEU A 127 -1.63 4.38 -7.04
CA LEU A 127 -0.63 3.38 -7.40
C LEU A 127 -1.10 2.44 -8.50
N LEU A 128 -2.41 2.43 -8.80
CA LEU A 128 -3.06 1.65 -9.85
C LEU A 128 -3.07 2.39 -11.20
N ASP A 129 -2.80 3.70 -11.21
CA ASP A 129 -2.80 4.48 -12.43
C ASP A 129 -1.58 4.17 -13.31
N GLN A 130 -1.76 4.37 -14.62
CA GLN A 130 -0.73 4.07 -15.63
C GLN A 130 0.58 4.83 -15.40
N ASN A 131 0.53 6.01 -14.78
CA ASN A 131 1.74 6.75 -14.42
C ASN A 131 2.63 6.02 -13.42
N THR A 132 2.04 5.19 -12.55
CA THR A 132 2.76 4.36 -11.58
C THR A 132 2.99 2.95 -12.12
N VAL A 133 1.99 2.35 -12.78
CA VAL A 133 2.09 0.97 -13.31
C VAL A 133 3.23 0.83 -14.32
N LYS A 134 3.46 1.83 -15.17
CA LYS A 134 4.53 1.81 -16.19
C LYS A 134 5.95 1.87 -15.64
N LYS A 135 6.13 2.28 -14.38
CA LYS A 135 7.45 2.30 -13.74
C LYS A 135 7.94 0.87 -13.57
N THR A 136 9.24 0.63 -13.62
CA THR A 136 9.81 -0.71 -13.34
C THR A 136 9.86 -0.99 -11.84
N ASP A 137 10.07 -2.25 -11.45
CA ASP A 137 10.17 -2.63 -10.03
C ASP A 137 11.31 -1.88 -9.33
N GLY A 138 12.46 -1.76 -9.98
CA GLY A 138 13.58 -0.98 -9.47
C GLY A 138 13.29 0.51 -9.33
N GLN A 139 12.50 1.09 -10.24
CA GLN A 139 12.05 2.49 -10.10
C GLN A 139 11.10 2.68 -8.90
N ILE A 140 10.17 1.75 -8.66
CA ILE A 140 9.30 1.77 -7.48
C ILE A 140 10.16 1.63 -6.21
N TYR A 141 11.07 0.65 -6.17
CA TYR A 141 12.00 0.47 -5.07
C TYR A 141 12.80 1.75 -4.77
N TRP A 142 13.33 2.41 -5.80
CA TRP A 142 14.11 3.64 -5.65
C TRP A 142 13.30 4.75 -4.99
N ILE A 143 12.03 4.90 -5.38
CA ILE A 143 11.11 5.88 -4.78
C ILE A 143 10.84 5.54 -3.32
N LEU A 144 10.64 4.27 -2.97
CA LEU A 144 10.45 3.88 -1.57
C LEU A 144 11.73 4.12 -0.74
N GLU A 145 12.88 3.78 -1.28
CA GLU A 145 14.17 3.91 -0.61
C GLU A 145 14.53 5.38 -0.35
N ASN A 146 14.34 6.25 -1.35
CA ASN A 146 14.84 7.64 -1.33
C ASN A 146 13.75 8.69 -1.09
N GLY A 147 12.47 8.33 -1.20
CA GLY A 147 11.37 9.28 -1.13
C GLY A 147 11.38 10.27 -2.29
N LEU A 148 10.50 11.28 -2.20
CA LEU A 148 10.46 12.40 -3.13
C LEU A 148 10.38 13.70 -2.33
N ALA A 149 11.42 14.54 -2.44
CA ALA A 149 11.45 15.82 -1.76
C ALA A 149 10.36 16.78 -2.29
N PHE A 150 9.93 17.72 -1.44
CA PHE A 150 8.90 18.72 -1.73
C PHE A 150 7.50 18.16 -2.03
N VAL A 151 7.31 16.86 -1.87
CA VAL A 151 6.01 16.19 -1.87
C VAL A 151 5.88 15.34 -0.61
N GLY A 152 4.67 14.87 -0.32
CA GLY A 152 4.36 14.09 0.88
C GLY A 152 4.93 12.67 0.96
N MET A 153 6.01 12.36 0.25
CA MET A 153 6.56 11.00 0.13
C MET A 153 7.92 10.89 0.84
N PRO A 154 7.98 10.30 2.05
CA PRO A 154 9.22 10.18 2.82
C PRO A 154 10.15 9.10 2.23
N ALA A 155 11.42 9.16 2.63
CA ALA A 155 12.41 8.11 2.36
C ALA A 155 12.33 7.03 3.45
N PHE A 156 12.31 5.76 3.06
CA PHE A 156 12.18 4.65 4.02
C PHE A 156 13.48 3.89 4.31
N LYS A 157 14.59 4.19 3.63
CA LYS A 157 15.88 3.49 3.82
C LYS A 157 16.46 3.53 5.23
N SER A 158 16.04 4.49 6.06
CA SER A 158 16.46 4.60 7.46
C SER A 158 15.58 3.81 8.43
N SER A 159 14.39 3.39 8.01
CA SER A 159 13.37 2.78 8.87
C SER A 159 13.01 1.34 8.45
N LEU A 160 13.23 0.98 7.19
CA LEU A 160 12.92 -0.33 6.63
C LEU A 160 14.15 -0.95 5.99
N SER A 161 14.24 -2.28 6.05
CA SER A 161 15.30 -3.03 5.37
C SER A 161 15.09 -3.04 3.85
N SER A 162 16.17 -3.22 3.08
CA SER A 162 16.09 -3.40 1.61
C SER A 162 15.12 -4.51 1.22
N ASP A 163 15.14 -5.64 1.95
CA ASP A 163 14.22 -6.74 1.76
C ASP A 163 12.76 -6.34 1.95
N ASP A 164 12.46 -5.52 2.98
CA ASP A 164 11.10 -5.04 3.23
C ASP A 164 10.62 -4.06 2.17
N LEU A 165 11.50 -3.21 1.64
CA LEU A 165 11.19 -2.33 0.51
C LEU A 165 10.91 -3.12 -0.77
N TRP A 166 11.64 -4.21 -1.01
CA TRP A 166 11.34 -5.13 -2.11
C TRP A 166 10.03 -5.87 -1.93
N LYS A 167 9.75 -6.37 -0.72
CA LYS A 167 8.45 -7.00 -0.39
C LYS A 167 7.29 -6.01 -0.57
N ALA A 168 7.45 -4.75 -0.14
CA ALA A 168 6.46 -3.71 -0.38
C ALA A 168 6.27 -3.44 -1.88
N THR A 169 7.35 -3.41 -2.66
CA THR A 169 7.29 -3.29 -4.13
C THR A 169 6.50 -4.45 -4.75
N LEU A 170 6.76 -5.69 -4.34
CA LEU A 170 6.01 -6.87 -4.79
C LEU A 170 4.52 -6.78 -4.44
N TYR A 171 4.18 -6.28 -3.25
CA TYR A 171 2.80 -6.09 -2.85
C TYR A 171 2.10 -4.97 -3.63
N ILE A 172 2.78 -3.87 -3.94
CA ILE A 172 2.26 -2.82 -4.84
C ILE A 172 1.94 -3.40 -6.22
N ARG A 173 2.80 -4.27 -6.76
CA ARG A 173 2.49 -5.00 -8.01
C ARG A 173 1.28 -5.90 -7.89
N GLN A 174 1.11 -6.55 -6.74
CA GLN A 174 -0.08 -7.36 -6.48
C GLN A 174 -1.36 -6.51 -6.43
N LEU A 175 -1.31 -5.31 -5.84
CA LEU A 175 -2.42 -4.36 -5.88
C LEU A 175 -2.75 -3.95 -7.31
N GLN A 176 -1.74 -3.60 -8.13
CA GLN A 176 -1.91 -3.24 -9.54
C GLN A 176 -2.56 -4.37 -10.36
N LYS A 177 -2.11 -5.62 -10.17
CA LYS A 177 -2.67 -6.79 -10.86
C LYS A 177 -4.12 -7.09 -10.49
N SER A 178 -4.51 -6.73 -9.27
CA SER A 178 -5.82 -7.08 -8.70
C SER A 178 -6.81 -5.91 -8.68
N GLY A 179 -6.42 -4.75 -9.21
CA GLY A 179 -7.28 -3.55 -9.22
C GLY A 179 -7.51 -2.98 -7.81
N GLY A 180 -6.55 -3.15 -6.90
CA GLY A 180 -6.61 -2.62 -5.54
C GLY A 180 -7.34 -3.51 -4.52
N ILE A 181 -7.79 -4.69 -4.92
CA ILE A 181 -8.38 -5.69 -4.03
C ILE A 181 -7.50 -6.93 -4.10
N VAL A 182 -6.59 -7.15 -3.15
CA VAL A 182 -5.78 -8.38 -3.15
C VAL A 182 -6.53 -9.48 -2.40
N PRO A 183 -7.23 -10.43 -3.06
CA PRO A 183 -7.61 -11.66 -2.40
C PRO A 183 -6.32 -12.34 -1.92
N ALA A 184 -6.25 -12.74 -0.65
CA ALA A 184 -5.06 -13.41 -0.18
C ALA A 184 -4.89 -14.74 -0.91
N GLN A 185 -3.64 -15.16 -0.93
CA GLN A 185 -3.21 -16.33 -1.65
C GLN A 185 -3.99 -17.56 -1.20
N THR A 186 -4.64 -18.18 -2.17
CA THR A 186 -5.05 -19.57 -2.04
C THR A 186 -3.81 -20.39 -1.74
N THR A 187 -3.91 -21.20 -0.69
CA THR A 187 -2.91 -22.19 -0.23
C THR A 187 -2.60 -23.29 -1.27
N ALA A 188 -2.95 -23.10 -2.54
CA ALA A 188 -2.73 -24.06 -3.62
C ALA A 188 -1.24 -24.30 -3.94
N ALA A 189 -0.33 -23.39 -3.53
CA ALA A 189 1.11 -23.58 -3.71
C ALA A 189 1.79 -24.37 -2.56
N ALA A 190 1.08 -24.72 -1.49
CA ALA A 190 1.61 -25.56 -0.41
C ALA A 190 1.36 -27.07 -0.64
N ALA A 191 0.62 -27.45 -1.68
CA ALA A 191 0.20 -28.83 -1.91
C ALA A 191 1.12 -29.65 -2.83
N THR A 192 2.30 -29.14 -3.22
CA THR A 192 3.29 -29.91 -3.98
C THR A 192 4.62 -30.11 -3.26
N ALA A 193 4.70 -29.82 -1.96
CA ALA A 193 5.80 -30.29 -1.13
C ALA A 193 5.45 -31.68 -0.58
N ASP A 194 6.03 -32.69 -1.22
CA ASP A 194 6.01 -34.09 -0.79
C ASP A 194 6.46 -34.20 0.69
N PRO A 195 5.67 -34.77 1.62
CA PRO A 195 5.98 -34.79 3.06
C PRO A 195 7.05 -35.82 3.45
N ALA A 196 8.03 -36.07 2.57
CA ALA A 196 9.02 -37.12 2.73
C ALA A 196 10.46 -36.60 2.64
N THR A 197 10.81 -35.49 3.28
CA THR A 197 12.19 -35.24 3.75
C THR A 197 12.26 -34.00 4.64
N SER A 198 11.97 -34.16 5.92
CA SER A 198 12.44 -33.25 6.98
C SER A 198 12.48 -34.03 8.29
N ALA A 199 13.57 -34.75 8.50
CA ALA A 199 13.91 -35.25 9.83
C ALA A 199 14.17 -34.05 10.75
N PRO A 200 13.64 -34.02 11.99
CA PRO A 200 13.88 -32.93 12.91
C PRO A 200 15.29 -33.04 13.50
N ALA A 201 16.09 -31.99 13.32
CA ALA A 201 17.33 -31.81 14.08
C ALA A 201 16.98 -31.45 15.52
N THR A 202 17.18 -32.41 16.42
CA THR A 202 17.14 -32.25 17.87
C THR A 202 18.25 -31.30 18.30
N THR A 203 17.92 -30.21 18.99
CA THR A 203 18.81 -29.63 20.01
C THR A 203 17.96 -29.04 21.12
N ALA A 204 18.08 -29.68 22.28
CA ALA A 204 17.48 -29.29 23.53
C ALA A 204 18.19 -28.05 24.11
N ALA A 205 17.41 -27.10 24.60
CA ALA A 205 17.82 -26.18 25.65
C ALA A 205 16.71 -26.14 26.70
N GLN A 206 16.95 -26.84 27.80
CA GLN A 206 16.07 -26.85 28.97
C GLN A 206 16.34 -25.62 29.83
N VAL A 207 15.28 -24.94 30.27
CA VAL A 207 15.30 -24.06 31.44
C VAL A 207 14.18 -24.52 32.36
N THR A 208 14.60 -25.11 33.48
CA THR A 208 13.78 -25.50 34.63
C THR A 208 13.91 -24.45 35.71
N VAL A 209 12.79 -23.93 36.24
CA VAL A 209 12.64 -23.59 37.68
C VAL A 209 11.16 -23.67 38.09
N GLY A 210 10.85 -24.66 38.95
CA GLY A 210 10.17 -24.48 40.25
C GLY A 210 8.67 -24.14 40.36
N PRO A 211 7.86 -24.95 41.09
CA PRO A 211 6.42 -24.75 41.28
C PRO A 211 6.07 -23.95 42.56
N ALA A 212 4.88 -23.35 42.59
CA ALA A 212 4.24 -22.86 43.80
C ALA A 212 2.83 -23.45 43.95
N THR A 213 2.53 -23.76 45.20
CA THR A 213 1.53 -24.68 45.75
C THR A 213 0.20 -24.02 46.16
N THR A 214 -0.87 -24.83 46.07
CA THR A 214 -2.03 -24.96 46.99
C THR A 214 -3.12 -23.87 47.07
N ALA A 215 -4.34 -24.25 46.69
CA ALA A 215 -5.58 -24.26 47.52
C ALA A 215 -6.72 -24.83 46.65
N ALA A 216 -7.17 -26.09 46.80
CA ALA A 216 -8.13 -26.57 47.79
C ALA A 216 -9.41 -25.71 47.89
N ASN A 217 -10.52 -26.20 47.31
CA ASN A 217 -11.78 -26.33 48.04
C ASN A 217 -12.72 -27.35 47.41
N LEU A 218 -13.40 -28.06 48.31
CA LEU A 218 -14.23 -29.24 48.18
C LEU A 218 -15.69 -28.88 47.88
N ALA A 219 -16.41 -29.87 47.33
CA ALA A 219 -17.85 -30.13 47.45
C ALA A 219 -18.80 -29.19 46.69
N THR A 220 -19.87 -29.64 46.02
CA THR A 220 -20.88 -30.61 46.50
C THR A 220 -21.67 -31.21 45.33
N THR A 221 -21.96 -32.49 45.46
CA THR A 221 -22.89 -33.33 44.69
C THR A 221 -24.33 -32.81 44.72
N ALA A 222 -25.03 -32.78 43.57
CA ALA A 222 -26.48 -32.96 43.54
C ALA A 222 -26.92 -33.49 42.17
N ALA A 223 -27.25 -34.78 42.15
CA ALA A 223 -28.06 -35.40 41.12
C ALA A 223 -29.54 -35.03 41.34
N SER A 224 -30.29 -34.89 40.26
CA SER A 224 -31.73 -35.23 40.22
C SER A 224 -32.13 -35.53 38.77
N GLN A 225 -32.67 -36.72 38.59
CA GLN A 225 -33.22 -37.26 37.35
C GLN A 225 -34.72 -36.90 37.20
N ALA A 226 -35.25 -37.30 36.03
CA ALA A 226 -36.65 -37.49 35.64
C ALA A 226 -37.28 -36.28 34.93
N THR A 227 -37.95 -36.41 33.78
CA THR A 227 -38.84 -37.49 33.33
C THR A 227 -38.91 -37.63 31.80
N THR A 228 -39.19 -38.85 31.38
CA THR A 228 -39.60 -39.35 30.05
C THR A 228 -40.91 -38.76 29.51
N ALA A 229 -41.01 -38.54 28.19
CA ALA A 229 -42.12 -39.01 27.34
C ALA A 229 -41.81 -38.76 25.84
N ALA A 230 -41.89 -39.84 25.06
CA ALA A 230 -41.73 -39.87 23.61
C ALA A 230 -43.02 -39.44 22.87
N VAL A 231 -42.91 -38.92 21.64
CA VAL A 231 -43.67 -39.29 20.42
C VAL A 231 -42.99 -38.66 19.19
N ALA A 232 -42.70 -39.46 18.17
CA ALA A 232 -42.49 -39.09 16.75
C ALA A 232 -43.68 -39.71 15.96
N PRO A 233 -44.02 -39.36 14.68
CA PRO A 233 -43.06 -39.02 13.62
C PRO A 233 -43.48 -37.97 12.55
N THR A 234 -42.48 -37.56 11.77
CA THR A 234 -42.46 -37.05 10.37
C THR A 234 -43.60 -36.18 9.83
N THR A 235 -43.24 -34.97 9.40
CA THR A 235 -43.37 -34.56 7.98
C THR A 235 -42.21 -33.63 7.61
N ALA A 236 -41.53 -33.98 6.53
CA ALA A 236 -40.50 -33.18 5.91
C ALA A 236 -41.13 -31.97 5.20
N THR A 237 -40.62 -30.77 5.48
CA THR A 237 -40.54 -29.69 4.48
C THR A 237 -39.31 -28.86 4.81
N ALA A 238 -38.37 -28.85 3.88
CA ALA A 238 -37.10 -28.14 3.97
C ALA A 238 -37.22 -26.72 3.39
N SER A 239 -36.32 -25.87 3.88
CA SER A 239 -35.77 -24.63 3.30
C SER A 239 -36.37 -23.32 3.85
N THR A 240 -35.60 -22.38 4.41
CA THR A 240 -34.13 -22.27 4.52
C THR A 240 -33.80 -21.25 5.62
N THR A 241 -33.40 -21.74 6.79
CA THR A 241 -32.64 -20.97 7.77
C THR A 241 -31.22 -21.51 7.70
N ALA A 242 -30.29 -20.77 7.09
CA ALA A 242 -28.89 -21.17 7.03
C ALA A 242 -28.24 -20.97 8.40
N ALA A 243 -28.48 -21.93 9.30
CA ALA A 243 -27.67 -22.14 10.49
C ALA A 243 -26.35 -22.80 10.06
N SER A 244 -25.34 -22.01 9.71
CA SER A 244 -23.94 -22.48 9.72
C SER A 244 -23.49 -22.45 11.18
N GLY A 245 -23.59 -23.63 11.79
CA GLY A 245 -23.17 -23.88 13.15
C GLY A 245 -21.65 -23.85 13.28
N ASN A 246 -21.19 -23.58 14.50
CA ASN A 246 -19.79 -23.49 14.92
C ASN A 246 -19.04 -24.84 14.85
N ASN A 247 -19.11 -25.54 13.71
CA ASN A 247 -18.35 -26.75 13.48
C ASN A 247 -16.92 -26.39 13.08
N SER A 248 -15.94 -27.21 13.46
CA SER A 248 -14.51 -26.94 13.25
C SER A 248 -14.15 -26.60 11.79
N GLY A 249 -14.86 -27.20 10.82
CA GLY A 249 -14.68 -26.89 9.40
C GLY A 249 -15.15 -25.49 9.00
N ASP A 250 -16.22 -24.98 9.60
CA ASP A 250 -16.73 -23.62 9.33
C ASP A 250 -15.89 -22.57 10.06
N LEU A 251 -15.33 -22.90 11.24
CA LEU A 251 -14.34 -22.06 11.92
C LEU A 251 -13.03 -21.97 11.13
N ALA A 252 -12.56 -23.08 10.55
CA ALA A 252 -11.38 -23.09 9.69
C ALA A 252 -11.59 -22.26 8.42
N LYS A 253 -12.78 -22.33 7.79
CA LYS A 253 -13.15 -21.45 6.68
C LYS A 253 -13.23 -19.99 7.10
N GLY A 254 -13.80 -19.70 8.28
CA GLY A 254 -13.86 -18.36 8.84
C GLY A 254 -12.47 -17.75 9.06
N LEU A 255 -11.53 -18.52 9.63
CA LEU A 255 -10.12 -18.14 9.74
C LEU A 255 -9.49 -17.91 8.36
N ALA A 256 -9.69 -18.85 7.43
CA ALA A 256 -9.14 -18.74 6.09
C ALA A 256 -9.66 -17.49 5.38
N LEU A 257 -10.95 -17.18 5.48
CA LEU A 257 -11.55 -15.96 4.94
C LEU A 257 -11.02 -14.70 5.64
N PHE A 258 -10.84 -14.74 6.96
CA PHE A 258 -10.27 -13.62 7.73
C PHE A 258 -8.82 -13.29 7.30
N GLN A 259 -8.02 -14.32 7.01
CA GLN A 259 -6.71 -14.17 6.40
C GLN A 259 -6.81 -13.75 4.92
N GLN A 260 -7.74 -14.35 4.19
CA GLN A 260 -7.93 -14.17 2.75
C GLN A 260 -8.35 -12.75 2.41
N GLN A 261 -9.21 -12.15 3.22
CA GLN A 261 -9.63 -10.77 3.03
C GLN A 261 -8.61 -9.76 3.58
N GLY A 262 -7.50 -10.25 4.14
CA GLY A 262 -6.43 -9.43 4.71
C GLY A 262 -6.76 -8.80 6.05
N CYS A 263 -7.87 -9.19 6.68
CA CYS A 263 -8.27 -8.68 7.98
C CYS A 263 -7.20 -8.97 9.05
N SER A 264 -6.56 -10.14 8.98
CA SER A 264 -5.49 -10.55 9.89
C SER A 264 -4.28 -9.59 9.88
N GLY A 265 -3.98 -8.96 8.75
CA GLY A 265 -2.84 -8.04 8.63
C GLY A 265 -2.97 -6.78 9.49
N CYS A 266 -4.20 -6.33 9.74
CA CYS A 266 -4.45 -5.15 10.57
C CYS A 266 -4.94 -5.52 11.97
N HIS A 267 -5.67 -6.62 12.11
CA HIS A 267 -6.31 -7.02 13.37
C HIS A 267 -5.47 -7.99 14.21
N GLY A 268 -4.19 -8.21 13.92
CA GLY A 268 -3.30 -8.98 14.80
C GLY A 268 -3.28 -10.49 14.53
N GLY A 269 -3.16 -10.88 13.26
CA GLY A 269 -2.96 -12.26 12.83
C GLY A 269 -4.14 -13.19 13.15
N ASP A 270 -3.86 -14.48 13.25
CA ASP A 270 -4.85 -15.56 13.45
C ASP A 270 -5.47 -15.59 14.84
N LYS A 271 -5.07 -14.67 15.71
CA LYS A 271 -5.64 -14.50 17.04
C LYS A 271 -6.39 -13.19 17.17
N ALA A 272 -6.47 -12.41 16.09
CA ALA A 272 -7.20 -11.15 16.04
C ALA A 272 -6.95 -10.23 17.25
N THR A 273 -5.71 -10.17 17.74
CA THR A 273 -5.33 -9.48 19.00
C THR A 273 -5.28 -7.96 18.89
N GLY A 274 -5.44 -7.42 17.68
CA GLY A 274 -5.35 -5.99 17.38
C GLY A 274 -3.92 -5.50 17.27
N GLN A 275 -3.67 -4.62 16.29
CA GLN A 275 -2.42 -3.86 16.15
C GLN A 275 -2.71 -2.52 15.47
N ILE A 276 -3.09 -2.58 14.19
CA ILE A 276 -3.48 -1.41 13.39
C ILE A 276 -4.98 -1.16 13.57
N GLY A 277 -5.77 -2.23 13.51
CA GLY A 277 -7.18 -2.25 13.88
C GLY A 277 -7.37 -2.73 15.33
N PRO A 278 -8.54 -2.45 15.95
CA PRO A 278 -8.84 -2.92 17.30
C PRO A 278 -8.84 -4.46 17.39
N ALA A 279 -8.64 -4.98 18.59
CA ALA A 279 -8.72 -6.41 18.86
C ALA A 279 -10.13 -6.95 18.58
N LEU A 280 -10.22 -8.07 17.87
CA LEU A 280 -11.48 -8.74 17.53
C LEU A 280 -11.64 -10.10 18.21
N ASN A 281 -10.69 -10.50 19.05
CA ASN A 281 -10.77 -11.72 19.85
C ASN A 281 -11.66 -11.59 21.10
N ASN A 282 -12.24 -10.41 21.36
CA ASN A 282 -13.17 -10.18 22.46
C ASN A 282 -14.35 -9.26 22.05
N ILE A 283 -15.00 -9.58 20.93
CA ILE A 283 -16.11 -8.80 20.39
C ILE A 283 -17.43 -9.01 21.16
N THR A 284 -17.99 -7.92 21.69
CA THR A 284 -19.30 -7.91 22.37
C THR A 284 -20.45 -7.46 21.47
N PHE A 285 -20.16 -6.95 20.26
CA PHE A 285 -21.17 -6.46 19.33
C PHE A 285 -21.91 -7.58 18.56
N PRO A 286 -23.16 -7.34 18.11
CA PRO A 286 -23.92 -8.30 17.32
C PRO A 286 -23.44 -8.39 15.85
N TYR A 287 -23.82 -9.46 15.15
CA TYR A 287 -23.46 -9.67 13.73
C TYR A 287 -23.89 -8.51 12.82
N SER A 288 -25.03 -7.88 13.08
CA SER A 288 -25.49 -6.72 12.30
C SER A 288 -24.56 -5.51 12.44
N ALA A 289 -23.95 -5.30 13.60
CA ALA A 289 -22.96 -4.25 13.81
C ALA A 289 -21.63 -4.59 13.11
N PHE A 290 -21.21 -5.85 13.19
CA PHE A 290 -20.07 -6.36 12.43
C PHE A 290 -20.25 -6.12 10.93
N LEU A 291 -21.39 -6.54 10.37
CA LEU A 291 -21.65 -6.44 8.95
C LEU A 291 -21.69 -4.97 8.50
N ARG A 292 -22.33 -4.08 9.25
CA ARG A 292 -22.29 -2.63 8.95
C ARG A 292 -20.87 -2.08 8.92
N GLN A 293 -20.02 -2.46 9.89
CA GLN A 293 -18.64 -2.02 9.96
C GLN A 293 -17.81 -2.55 8.77
N VAL A 294 -17.99 -3.83 8.42
CA VAL A 294 -17.29 -4.47 7.29
C VAL A 294 -17.74 -3.89 5.95
N ARG A 295 -19.04 -3.60 5.78
CA ARG A 295 -19.57 -2.99 4.55
C ARG A 295 -19.22 -1.51 4.43
N GLY A 296 -19.29 -0.77 5.52
CA GLY A 296 -19.07 0.68 5.52
C GLY A 296 -17.60 1.09 5.61
N GLY A 297 -16.76 0.24 6.18
CA GLY A 297 -15.39 0.61 6.57
C GLY A 297 -15.38 1.73 7.63
N SER A 298 -14.20 2.03 8.16
CA SER A 298 -13.98 3.25 8.94
C SER A 298 -12.49 3.56 9.07
N GLY A 299 -12.11 4.82 8.85
CA GLY A 299 -10.71 5.24 8.94
C GLY A 299 -9.84 4.44 7.97
N VAL A 300 -8.89 3.66 8.50
CA VAL A 300 -7.99 2.80 7.72
C VAL A 300 -8.57 1.42 7.39
N MET A 301 -9.73 1.06 7.96
CA MET A 301 -10.40 -0.20 7.64
C MET A 301 -11.19 -0.04 6.33
N PRO A 302 -10.82 -0.75 5.25
CA PRO A 302 -11.49 -0.60 3.96
C PRO A 302 -12.92 -1.16 4.01
N ALA A 303 -13.76 -0.66 3.11
CA ALA A 303 -15.10 -1.18 2.89
C ALA A 303 -15.05 -2.46 2.05
N TYR A 304 -15.70 -3.52 2.53
CA TYR A 304 -15.85 -4.79 1.81
C TYR A 304 -17.30 -4.90 1.33
N PRO A 305 -17.64 -4.46 0.11
CA PRO A 305 -18.99 -4.63 -0.42
C PRO A 305 -19.33 -6.12 -0.56
N SER A 306 -20.63 -6.43 -0.67
CA SER A 306 -21.12 -7.82 -0.84
C SER A 306 -20.57 -8.51 -2.09
N SER A 307 -20.09 -7.75 -3.07
CA SER A 307 -19.37 -8.25 -4.25
C SER A 307 -17.95 -8.75 -3.94
N ALA A 308 -17.29 -8.21 -2.92
CA ALA A 308 -15.93 -8.59 -2.53
C ALA A 308 -15.91 -9.64 -1.42
N LEU A 309 -16.89 -9.60 -0.52
CA LEU A 309 -17.07 -10.57 0.56
C LEU A 309 -18.57 -10.83 0.72
N SER A 310 -19.05 -12.04 0.44
CA SER A 310 -20.47 -12.35 0.54
C SER A 310 -20.98 -12.27 1.99
N ASP A 311 -22.29 -12.16 2.20
CA ASP A 311 -22.86 -12.17 3.56
C ASP A 311 -22.69 -13.52 4.26
N ALA A 312 -22.63 -14.62 3.49
CA ALA A 312 -22.34 -15.95 4.02
C ALA A 312 -20.89 -16.05 4.51
N ASP A 313 -19.93 -15.53 3.73
CA ASP A 313 -18.52 -15.52 4.11
C ASP A 313 -18.26 -14.58 5.30
N ALA A 314 -18.94 -13.42 5.33
CA ALA A 314 -18.89 -12.52 6.48
C ALA A 314 -19.40 -13.21 7.76
N GLN A 315 -20.44 -14.04 7.67
CA GLN A 315 -20.93 -14.83 8.80
C GLN A 315 -19.90 -15.85 9.29
N LEU A 316 -19.20 -16.53 8.38
CA LEU A 316 -18.12 -17.47 8.75
C LEU A 316 -16.98 -16.76 9.49
N ILE A 317 -16.57 -15.58 9.02
CA ILE A 317 -15.56 -14.74 9.71
C ILE A 317 -16.07 -14.37 11.11
N PHE A 318 -17.32 -13.91 11.24
CA PHE A 318 -17.89 -13.54 12.54
C PHE A 318 -17.93 -14.70 13.53
N ASN A 319 -18.34 -15.89 13.07
CA ASN A 319 -18.37 -17.10 13.90
C ASN A 319 -16.96 -17.49 14.37
N TYR A 320 -15.97 -17.40 13.49
CA TYR A 320 -14.57 -17.58 13.85
C TYR A 320 -14.11 -16.56 14.90
N LEU A 321 -14.38 -15.26 14.73
CA LEU A 321 -14.03 -14.24 15.74
C LEU A 321 -14.70 -14.49 17.09
N LYS A 322 -15.94 -14.95 17.10
CA LYS A 322 -16.65 -15.38 18.32
C LYS A 322 -15.99 -16.58 18.98
N SER A 323 -15.43 -17.51 18.20
CA SER A 323 -14.72 -18.67 18.75
C SER A 323 -13.42 -18.33 19.46
N LEU A 324 -12.83 -17.14 19.23
CA LEU A 324 -11.60 -16.70 19.89
C LEU A 324 -11.81 -16.17 21.32
N GLN A 325 -13.06 -16.06 21.77
CA GLN A 325 -13.44 -15.46 23.07
C GLN A 325 -13.40 -16.44 24.24
N SER A 326 -13.07 -17.71 23.96
CA SER A 326 -13.02 -18.81 24.94
C SER A 326 -11.74 -18.80 25.76
#